data_AF-A0A2A6BIN7-F1
#
_entry.id   AF-A0A2A6BIN7-F1
#
_cell.length_a   1.000
_cell.length_b   1.000
_cell.length_c   1.000
_cell.angle_alpha   90.00
_cell.angle_beta   90.00
_cell.angle_gamma   90.00
#
_symmetry.space_group_name_H-M   'P 1'
#
loop_
_entity.id
_entity.type
_entity.pdbx_description
1 polymer ?
#
loop_
_entity_poly.entity_id
_entity_poly.type
_entity_poly.pdbx_seq_one_letter_code
_entity_poly.pdbx_strand_id
1 'polypeptide(L)'
;MLSLECKSATILSEYLNFLSARCGWHCMFVQLVWLNSTRTALAPTIFNAIFATEILLNIIAYLSMPFVSEAIYYAGVIHRNFRIQIRFMSAIFLLGTSGRFTLLYYELFDLPLSEDDYLLLLANIAREISFGYVCGMWVVDFVFCIGTLCGNTVLEMEKRKNNHLNLEMVFRYASESTSTLLVVFFIEFLNIFFAAANSTGWMLGYWDYRYNASIMIATAVTGFVLLMTVYTYNRRQLRAMSTSRSEYSITKTFQIRENCRIIECLISLVAPAGSATVIGITLACYFVLAPAEWELTRYVAIGLFDVFVALFCLFFFYLALHMDSELQRQFNNMRVIAALRRKLGLKPPIYRKSKLKTAHNEQPGSEATTLSYFNQLNASWMR
;
A
#
# COMPACT_ATOMS: atom_id res chain seq x y z
N MET A 1 -1.30 -45.28 -38.07
CA MET A 1 -0.64 -44.80 -36.83
C MET A 1 0.49 -43.81 -37.10
N LEU A 2 1.36 -44.03 -38.10
CA LEU A 2 2.45 -43.10 -38.45
C LEU A 2 2.04 -41.70 -38.98
N SER A 3 0.80 -41.50 -39.46
CA SER A 3 0.35 -40.18 -39.96
C SER A 3 -0.23 -39.25 -38.89
N LEU A 4 -0.41 -39.73 -37.66
CA LEU A 4 -0.90 -38.94 -36.53
C LEU A 4 0.24 -38.30 -35.73
N GLU A 5 1.38 -38.99 -35.60
CA GLU A 5 2.58 -38.45 -34.94
C GLU A 5 3.22 -37.30 -35.74
N CYS A 6 3.17 -37.37 -37.08
CA CYS A 6 3.73 -36.31 -37.92
C CYS A 6 2.92 -35.00 -37.86
N LYS A 7 1.60 -35.08 -37.61
CA LYS A 7 0.73 -33.90 -37.44
C LYS A 7 0.85 -33.26 -36.05
N SER A 8 1.11 -34.03 -34.99
CA SER A 8 1.34 -33.44 -33.67
C SER A 8 2.69 -32.72 -33.60
N ALA A 9 3.72 -33.21 -34.30
CA ALA A 9 5.02 -32.54 -34.38
C ALA A 9 4.97 -31.22 -35.16
N THR A 10 4.16 -31.13 -36.23
CA THR A 10 3.97 -29.87 -36.99
C THR A 10 3.16 -28.86 -36.19
N ILE A 11 2.12 -29.28 -35.49
CA ILE A 11 1.34 -28.38 -34.61
C ILE A 11 2.19 -27.90 -33.44
N LEU A 12 3.01 -28.76 -32.84
CA LEU A 12 3.91 -28.36 -31.75
C LEU A 12 5.02 -27.42 -32.26
N SER A 13 5.55 -27.67 -33.47
CA SER A 13 6.51 -26.77 -34.12
C SER A 13 5.89 -25.44 -34.51
N GLU A 14 4.64 -25.41 -34.99
CA GLU A 14 3.92 -24.17 -35.27
C GLU A 14 3.53 -23.44 -33.99
N TYR A 15 3.18 -24.14 -32.91
CA TYR A 15 2.96 -23.52 -31.60
C TYR A 15 4.27 -22.98 -31.01
N LEU A 16 5.39 -23.70 -31.16
CA LEU A 16 6.71 -23.24 -30.73
C LEU A 16 7.23 -22.10 -31.59
N ASN A 17 6.94 -22.08 -32.89
CA ASN A 17 7.28 -20.96 -33.79
C ASN A 17 6.30 -19.77 -33.64
N PHE A 18 5.05 -20.01 -33.24
CA PHE A 18 4.09 -18.95 -32.90
C PHE A 18 4.41 -18.34 -31.54
N LEU A 19 4.85 -19.18 -30.58
CA LEU A 19 5.49 -18.73 -29.36
C LEU A 19 6.80 -18.02 -29.70
N SER A 20 7.68 -18.53 -30.57
CA SER A 20 8.95 -17.89 -30.93
C SER A 20 8.75 -16.56 -31.70
N ALA A 21 7.69 -16.43 -32.50
CA ALA A 21 7.34 -15.23 -33.25
C ALA A 21 6.58 -14.19 -32.39
N ARG A 22 5.92 -14.60 -31.30
CA ARG A 22 5.49 -13.69 -30.21
C ARG A 22 6.58 -13.46 -29.16
N CYS A 23 7.58 -14.32 -29.11
CA CYS A 23 8.78 -14.23 -28.29
C CYS A 23 9.75 -13.23 -28.91
N GLY A 24 9.31 -11.98 -28.97
CA GLY A 24 10.23 -10.84 -28.95
C GLY A 24 10.92 -10.72 -27.59
N TRP A 25 11.46 -11.80 -27.00
CA TRP A 25 12.32 -11.67 -25.80
C TRP A 25 13.54 -10.83 -26.15
N HIS A 26 14.07 -11.01 -27.37
CA HIS A 26 15.15 -10.19 -27.95
C HIS A 26 14.79 -8.69 -28.10
N CYS A 27 13.51 -8.33 -28.30
CA CYS A 27 13.07 -6.93 -28.34
C CYS A 27 12.51 -6.40 -27.00
N MET A 28 12.25 -7.27 -26.02
CA MET A 28 11.64 -6.88 -24.74
C MET A 28 12.63 -6.16 -23.83
N PHE A 29 13.90 -6.56 -23.80
CA PHE A 29 14.90 -5.91 -22.94
C PHE A 29 15.23 -4.48 -23.39
N VAL A 30 15.16 -4.21 -24.70
CA VAL A 30 15.36 -2.86 -25.27
C VAL A 30 14.26 -1.87 -24.86
N GLN A 31 13.13 -2.37 -24.35
CA GLN A 31 12.01 -1.54 -23.85
C GLN A 31 12.07 -1.27 -22.34
N LEU A 32 13.06 -1.77 -21.60
CA LEU A 32 13.12 -1.56 -20.15
C LEU A 32 13.71 -0.19 -19.77
N VAL A 33 14.55 0.39 -20.63
CA VAL A 33 15.11 1.74 -20.50
C VAL A 33 14.50 2.62 -21.59
N TRP A 34 13.44 3.35 -21.22
CA TRP A 34 12.67 4.15 -22.16
C TRP A 34 13.37 5.47 -22.55
N LEU A 35 14.33 5.93 -21.74
CA LEU A 35 15.08 7.16 -21.94
C LEU A 35 16.58 6.85 -22.10
N ASN A 36 17.11 6.96 -23.31
CA ASN A 36 18.55 6.86 -23.59
C ASN A 36 19.08 8.19 -24.15
N SER A 37 20.40 8.35 -24.33
CA SER A 37 21.04 9.53 -24.94
C SER A 37 20.38 10.00 -26.23
N THR A 38 19.95 9.06 -27.07
CA THR A 38 19.32 9.40 -28.35
C THR A 38 17.97 10.07 -28.14
N ARG A 39 17.20 9.65 -27.12
CA ARG A 39 15.93 10.29 -26.76
C ARG A 39 16.13 11.58 -26.00
N THR A 40 17.13 11.65 -25.11
CA THR A 40 17.43 12.87 -24.36
C THR A 40 17.92 13.99 -25.27
N ALA A 41 18.61 13.66 -26.37
CA ALA A 41 19.02 14.60 -27.40
C ALA A 41 17.86 15.34 -28.09
N LEU A 42 16.63 14.80 -28.07
CA LEU A 42 15.45 15.47 -28.63
C LEU A 42 15.08 16.75 -27.86
N ALA A 43 15.28 16.76 -26.55
CA ALA A 43 14.98 17.90 -25.68
C ALA A 43 15.86 17.89 -24.42
N PRO A 44 17.17 18.15 -24.56
CA PRO A 44 18.16 17.89 -23.50
C PRO A 44 17.88 18.69 -22.23
N THR A 45 17.46 19.95 -22.35
CA THR A 45 17.11 20.79 -21.20
C THR A 45 15.95 20.22 -20.39
N ILE A 46 14.93 19.66 -21.06
CA ILE A 46 13.75 19.09 -20.39
C ILE A 46 14.14 17.79 -19.68
N PHE A 47 14.82 16.87 -20.37
CA PHE A 47 15.21 15.59 -19.79
C PHE A 47 16.23 15.74 -18.66
N ASN A 48 17.19 16.65 -18.77
CA ASN A 48 18.12 16.93 -17.67
C ASN A 48 17.40 17.49 -16.45
N ALA A 49 16.39 18.33 -16.62
CA ALA A 49 15.57 18.84 -15.51
C ALA A 49 14.74 17.72 -14.87
N ILE A 50 14.18 16.81 -15.68
CA ILE A 50 13.46 15.62 -15.21
C ILE A 50 14.41 14.75 -14.37
N PHE A 51 15.56 14.34 -14.90
CA PHE A 51 16.52 13.51 -14.18
C PHE A 51 17.03 14.16 -12.89
N ALA A 52 17.39 15.45 -12.93
CA ALA A 52 17.86 16.16 -11.74
C ALA A 52 16.78 16.19 -10.64
N THR A 53 15.53 16.43 -11.02
CA THR A 53 14.39 16.41 -10.09
C THR A 53 14.17 15.01 -9.55
N GLU A 54 14.19 14.00 -10.41
CA GLU A 54 13.97 12.61 -10.05
C GLU A 54 15.04 12.08 -9.08
N ILE A 55 16.32 12.34 -9.36
CA ILE A 55 17.45 12.00 -8.49
C ILE A 55 17.28 12.66 -7.13
N LEU A 56 16.97 13.96 -7.09
CA LEU A 56 16.79 14.70 -5.85
C LEU A 56 15.65 14.10 -5.01
N LEU A 57 14.50 13.82 -5.62
CA LEU A 57 13.35 13.24 -4.93
C LEU A 57 13.65 11.83 -4.41
N ASN A 58 14.30 10.99 -5.21
CA ASN A 58 14.69 9.64 -4.79
C ASN A 58 15.71 9.66 -3.63
N ILE A 59 16.67 10.59 -3.64
CA ILE A 59 17.62 10.77 -2.52
C ILE A 59 16.85 11.17 -1.25
N ILE A 60 15.94 12.15 -1.33
CA ILE A 60 15.14 12.57 -0.18
C ILE A 60 14.27 11.42 0.33
N ALA A 61 13.64 10.66 -0.57
CA ALA A 61 12.83 9.50 -0.21
C ALA A 61 13.69 8.46 0.51
N TYR A 62 14.79 8.03 -0.11
CA TYR A 62 15.70 7.02 0.43
C TYR A 62 16.25 7.38 1.82
N LEU A 63 16.63 8.66 2.02
CA LEU A 63 17.16 9.13 3.29
C LEU A 63 16.09 9.32 4.37
N SER A 64 14.89 9.79 4.01
CA SER A 64 13.82 10.06 4.98
C SER A 64 13.11 8.80 5.47
N MET A 65 13.08 7.78 4.63
CA MET A 65 12.25 6.60 4.79
C MET A 65 12.52 5.75 6.05
N PRO A 66 13.79 5.50 6.45
CA PRO A 66 14.07 4.83 7.73
C PRO A 66 13.54 5.61 8.94
N PHE A 67 13.61 6.94 8.91
CA PHE A 67 13.11 7.79 10.00
C PHE A 67 11.59 7.79 10.08
N VAL A 68 10.89 7.84 8.95
CA VAL A 68 9.43 7.74 8.92
C VAL A 68 8.99 6.37 9.45
N SER A 69 9.63 5.30 8.98
CA SER A 69 9.37 3.92 9.41
C SER A 69 9.56 3.73 10.92
N GLU A 70 10.67 4.25 11.47
CA GLU A 70 10.96 4.18 12.90
C GLU A 70 9.96 5.01 13.74
N ALA A 71 9.49 6.15 13.24
CA ALA A 71 8.57 7.04 13.96
C ALA A 71 7.21 6.37 14.15
N ILE A 72 6.76 5.69 13.10
CA ILE A 72 5.51 4.95 13.09
C ILE A 72 5.62 3.71 13.98
N TYR A 73 6.77 3.04 14.00
CA TYR A 73 7.01 1.91 14.89
C TYR A 73 6.93 2.26 16.38
N TYR A 74 7.42 3.44 16.78
CA TYR A 74 7.33 3.91 18.17
C TYR A 74 6.01 4.58 18.54
N ALA A 75 5.10 4.76 17.59
CA ALA A 75 3.79 5.31 17.89
C ALA A 75 2.92 4.27 18.62
N GLY A 76 3.01 4.28 19.96
CA GLY A 76 2.29 3.36 20.84
C GLY A 76 0.76 3.43 20.72
N VAL A 77 0.21 4.48 20.11
CA VAL A 77 -1.24 4.67 19.93
C VAL A 77 -1.83 3.86 18.78
N ILE A 78 -0.99 3.25 17.93
CA ILE A 78 -1.46 2.45 16.80
C ILE A 78 -1.18 0.97 17.05
N HIS A 79 -2.12 0.11 16.64
CA HIS A 79 -1.99 -1.34 16.77
C HIS A 79 -0.68 -1.86 16.15
N ARG A 80 -0.03 -2.83 16.83
CA ARG A 80 1.27 -3.39 16.43
C ARG A 80 1.30 -3.86 14.97
N ASN A 81 0.27 -4.54 14.52
CA ASN A 81 0.18 -5.08 13.16
C ASN A 81 0.24 -3.99 12.08
N PHE A 82 -0.45 -2.87 12.30
CA PHE A 82 -0.42 -1.74 11.38
C PHE A 82 0.96 -1.09 11.34
N ARG A 83 1.64 -1.00 12.49
CA ARG A 83 3.03 -0.54 12.53
C ARG A 83 3.95 -1.45 11.70
N ILE A 84 3.80 -2.77 11.82
CA ILE A 84 4.58 -3.76 11.06
C ILE A 84 4.29 -3.63 9.55
N GLN A 85 3.02 -3.52 9.16
CA GLN A 85 2.61 -3.32 7.77
C GLN A 85 3.24 -2.07 7.15
N ILE A 86 3.21 -0.92 7.85
CA ILE A 86 3.87 0.28 7.34
C ILE A 86 5.38 0.09 7.19
N ARG A 87 6.03 -0.69 8.07
CA ARG A 87 7.45 -1.04 7.89
C ARG A 87 7.68 -1.92 6.67
N PHE A 88 6.80 -2.86 6.37
CA PHE A 88 6.86 -3.66 5.15
C PHE A 88 6.74 -2.82 3.90
N MET A 89 5.71 -1.98 3.84
CA MET A 89 5.57 -0.98 2.78
C MET A 89 6.82 -0.10 2.70
N SER A 90 7.43 0.22 3.84
CA SER A 90 8.68 0.97 3.84
C SER A 90 9.87 0.18 3.27
N ALA A 91 9.93 -1.13 3.47
CA ALA A 91 10.94 -1.95 2.81
C ALA A 91 10.70 -2.02 1.28
N ILE A 92 9.43 -2.09 0.87
CA ILE A 92 9.04 -2.18 -0.54
C ILE A 92 9.33 -0.89 -1.31
N PHE A 93 9.07 0.32 -0.78
CA PHE A 93 9.51 1.51 -1.52
C PHE A 93 11.03 1.69 -1.51
N LEU A 94 11.75 1.28 -0.46
CA LEU A 94 13.23 1.28 -0.51
C LEU A 94 13.73 0.38 -1.64
N LEU A 95 13.12 -0.79 -1.82
CA LEU A 95 13.43 -1.69 -2.92
C LEU A 95 13.12 -1.03 -4.28
N GLY A 96 11.96 -0.41 -4.43
CA GLY A 96 11.58 0.33 -5.64
C GLY A 96 12.51 1.49 -5.98
N THR A 97 12.88 2.31 -4.97
CA THR A 97 13.83 3.42 -5.12
C THR A 97 15.23 2.91 -5.46
N SER A 98 15.66 1.78 -4.89
CA SER A 98 16.94 1.14 -5.26
C SER A 98 16.95 0.65 -6.70
N GLY A 99 15.85 0.03 -7.14
CA GLY A 99 15.64 -0.32 -8.55
C GLY A 99 15.71 0.91 -9.44
N ARG A 100 15.11 2.04 -9.02
CA ARG A 100 15.15 3.27 -9.81
C ARG A 100 16.53 3.91 -9.90
N PHE A 101 17.34 3.90 -8.84
CA PHE A 101 18.74 4.34 -8.94
C PHE A 101 19.54 3.49 -9.94
N THR A 102 19.27 2.19 -9.99
CA THR A 102 19.88 1.30 -10.98
C THR A 102 19.44 1.69 -12.39
N LEU A 103 18.15 1.91 -12.64
CA LEU A 103 17.65 2.36 -13.94
C LEU A 103 18.25 3.72 -14.36
N LEU A 104 18.28 4.70 -13.45
CA LEU A 104 18.90 6.01 -13.69
C LEU A 104 20.38 5.91 -14.04
N TYR A 105 21.12 4.99 -13.42
CA TYR A 105 22.52 4.74 -13.76
C TYR A 105 22.65 4.25 -15.22
N TYR A 106 21.79 3.35 -15.67
CA TYR A 106 21.77 2.92 -17.08
C TYR A 106 21.40 4.06 -18.03
N GLU A 107 20.40 4.87 -17.67
CA GLU A 107 19.91 6.00 -18.48
C GLU A 107 20.95 7.13 -18.63
N LEU A 108 21.71 7.43 -17.57
CA LEU A 108 22.68 8.54 -17.57
C LEU A 108 24.02 8.19 -18.21
N PHE A 109 24.43 6.91 -18.15
CA PHE A 109 25.72 6.46 -18.66
C PHE A 109 25.64 5.73 -20.00
N ASP A 110 24.44 5.66 -20.59
CA ASP A 110 24.19 4.99 -21.88
C ASP A 110 24.80 3.58 -21.96
N LEU A 111 24.61 2.82 -20.87
CA LEU A 111 25.18 1.49 -20.81
C LEU A 111 24.56 0.60 -21.89
N PRO A 112 25.38 -0.18 -22.62
CA PRO A 112 24.87 -1.06 -23.66
C PRO A 112 23.92 -2.09 -23.03
N LEU A 113 22.70 -2.15 -23.53
CA LEU A 113 21.68 -3.09 -23.08
C LEU A 113 22.01 -4.47 -23.67
N SER A 114 22.49 -5.38 -22.83
CA SER A 114 22.63 -6.80 -23.20
C SER A 114 21.31 -7.54 -22.97
N GLU A 115 21.04 -8.56 -23.77
CA GLU A 115 19.83 -9.38 -23.68
C GLU A 115 19.78 -10.21 -22.37
N ASP A 116 20.94 -10.42 -21.74
CA ASP A 116 21.09 -11.12 -20.46
C ASP A 116 21.26 -10.17 -19.26
N ASP A 117 20.82 -8.91 -19.39
CA ASP A 117 20.92 -7.94 -18.29
C ASP A 117 19.83 -8.17 -17.23
N TYR A 118 20.04 -9.22 -16.43
CA TYR A 118 19.16 -9.58 -15.32
C TYR A 118 19.09 -8.49 -14.24
N LEU A 119 20.13 -7.66 -14.10
CA LEU A 119 20.15 -6.58 -13.13
C LEU A 119 19.13 -5.50 -13.52
N LEU A 120 19.14 -5.10 -14.79
CA LEU A 120 18.19 -4.14 -15.32
C LEU A 120 16.74 -4.64 -15.22
N LEU A 121 16.51 -5.90 -15.58
CA LEU A 121 15.19 -6.52 -15.46
C LEU A 121 14.71 -6.56 -14.01
N LEU A 122 15.58 -6.98 -13.08
CA LEU A 122 15.25 -7.02 -11.66
C LEU A 122 14.97 -5.63 -11.10
N ALA A 123 15.73 -4.62 -11.51
CA ALA A 123 15.54 -3.23 -11.12
C ALA A 123 14.17 -2.69 -11.59
N ASN A 124 13.76 -3.03 -12.82
CA ASN A 124 12.46 -2.62 -13.34
C ASN A 124 11.31 -3.37 -12.66
N ILE A 125 11.45 -4.69 -12.45
CA ILE A 125 10.49 -5.48 -11.67
C ILE A 125 10.36 -4.93 -10.25
N ALA A 126 11.46 -4.59 -9.58
CA ALA A 126 11.45 -3.99 -8.25
C ALA A 126 10.68 -2.66 -8.21
N ARG A 127 10.90 -1.78 -9.19
CA ARG A 127 10.16 -0.52 -9.36
C ARG A 127 8.67 -0.80 -9.54
N GLU A 128 8.31 -1.69 -10.46
CA GLU A 128 6.92 -2.05 -10.75
C GLU A 128 6.22 -2.73 -9.56
N ILE A 129 6.92 -3.60 -8.82
CA ILE A 129 6.40 -4.22 -7.59
C ILE A 129 6.05 -3.14 -6.58
N SER A 130 6.90 -2.12 -6.43
CA SER A 130 6.64 -1.04 -5.47
C SER A 130 5.38 -0.25 -5.83
N PHE A 131 5.16 0.04 -7.11
CA PHE A 131 3.96 0.73 -7.59
C PHE A 131 2.71 -0.17 -7.50
N GLY A 132 2.82 -1.44 -7.93
CA GLY A 132 1.78 -2.44 -7.81
C GLY A 132 1.35 -2.71 -6.38
N TYR A 133 2.30 -2.77 -5.44
CA TYR A 133 2.04 -2.94 -4.01
C TYR A 133 1.17 -1.81 -3.44
N VAL A 134 1.42 -0.55 -3.83
CA VAL A 134 0.58 0.60 -3.45
C VAL A 134 -0.83 0.47 -4.00
N CYS A 135 -0.96 0.09 -5.27
CA CYS A 135 -2.26 -0.13 -5.89
C CYS A 135 -3.01 -1.35 -5.30
N GLY A 136 -2.28 -2.31 -4.70
CA GLY A 136 -2.83 -3.46 -3.98
C GLY A 136 -3.08 -3.21 -2.49
N MET A 137 -2.45 -2.19 -1.89
CA MET A 137 -2.55 -1.87 -0.45
C MET A 137 -3.99 -1.68 0.02
N TRP A 138 -4.86 -1.18 -0.86
CA TRP A 138 -6.30 -1.03 -0.66
C TRP A 138 -7.00 -2.34 -0.26
N VAL A 139 -6.52 -3.47 -0.77
CA VAL A 139 -7.04 -4.81 -0.48
C VAL A 139 -6.48 -5.33 0.85
N VAL A 140 -5.21 -5.05 1.16
CA VAL A 140 -4.56 -5.44 2.42
C VAL A 140 -5.21 -4.76 3.63
N ASP A 141 -5.43 -3.45 3.55
CA ASP A 141 -6.11 -2.68 4.60
C ASP A 141 -7.53 -3.20 4.85
N PHE A 142 -8.20 -3.69 3.79
CA PHE A 142 -9.49 -4.36 3.91
C PHE A 142 -9.40 -5.72 4.61
N VAL A 143 -8.44 -6.59 4.26
CA VAL A 143 -8.29 -7.89 4.93
C VAL A 143 -7.94 -7.71 6.41
N PHE A 144 -7.17 -6.67 6.75
CA PHE A 144 -6.93 -6.27 8.13
C PHE A 144 -8.20 -5.81 8.85
N CYS A 145 -9.03 -5.02 8.16
CA CYS A 145 -10.36 -4.63 8.63
C CYS A 145 -11.33 -5.82 8.77
N ILE A 146 -11.19 -6.86 7.92
CA ILE A 146 -11.88 -8.15 8.09
C ILE A 146 -11.37 -8.87 9.33
N GLY A 147 -10.06 -8.92 9.59
CA GLY A 147 -9.50 -9.54 10.80
C GLY A 147 -10.11 -8.95 12.07
N THR A 148 -10.33 -7.63 12.08
CA THR A 148 -11.04 -6.91 13.16
C THR A 148 -12.56 -7.14 13.18
N LEU A 149 -13.20 -7.29 12.02
CA LEU A 149 -14.63 -7.65 11.90
C LEU A 149 -14.92 -9.10 12.29
N CYS A 150 -14.05 -10.04 11.94
CA CYS A 150 -14.16 -11.46 12.29
C CYS A 150 -14.09 -11.66 13.80
N GLY A 151 -13.31 -10.84 14.52
CA GLY A 151 -13.39 -10.78 15.98
C GLY A 151 -14.81 -10.47 16.49
N ASN A 152 -15.52 -9.55 15.82
CA ASN A 152 -16.88 -9.16 16.19
C ASN A 152 -17.96 -10.19 15.76
N THR A 153 -17.83 -10.82 14.58
CA THR A 153 -18.79 -11.83 14.12
C THR A 153 -18.64 -13.16 14.86
N VAL A 154 -17.42 -13.55 15.24
CA VAL A 154 -17.19 -14.74 16.10
C VAL A 154 -17.78 -14.51 17.49
N LEU A 155 -17.64 -13.31 18.07
CA LEU A 155 -18.34 -12.93 19.31
C LEU A 155 -19.88 -13.02 19.20
N GLU A 156 -20.45 -12.72 18.03
CA GLU A 156 -21.91 -12.86 17.79
C GLU A 156 -22.35 -14.30 17.52
N MET A 157 -21.55 -15.10 16.81
CA MET A 157 -21.82 -16.53 16.62
C MET A 157 -21.71 -17.31 17.94
N GLU A 158 -20.80 -16.89 18.82
CA GLU A 158 -20.58 -17.51 20.14
C GLU A 158 -21.68 -17.14 21.14
N LYS A 159 -22.28 -15.94 21.07
CA LYS A 159 -23.53 -15.64 21.81
C LYS A 159 -24.71 -16.54 21.43
N ARG A 160 -24.70 -17.15 20.24
CA ARG A 160 -25.74 -18.09 19.79
C ARG A 160 -25.43 -19.56 20.10
N LYS A 161 -24.19 -19.89 20.50
CA LYS A 161 -23.78 -21.26 20.86
C LYS A 161 -23.04 -21.21 22.20
N ASN A 162 -23.67 -21.70 23.26
CA ASN A 162 -23.17 -21.86 24.64
C ASN A 162 -21.90 -22.74 24.79
N ASN A 163 -20.97 -22.72 23.83
CA ASN A 163 -19.76 -23.52 23.84
C ASN A 163 -18.56 -22.63 24.14
N HIS A 164 -18.04 -22.76 25.37
CA HIS A 164 -16.88 -22.08 25.94
C HIS A 164 -15.53 -22.23 25.21
N LEU A 165 -15.46 -22.93 24.07
CA LEU A 165 -14.19 -23.36 23.46
C LEU A 165 -13.63 -22.44 22.36
N ASN A 166 -14.33 -21.38 21.92
CA ASN A 166 -13.85 -20.52 20.81
C ASN A 166 -13.49 -19.08 21.22
N LEU A 167 -13.82 -18.67 22.44
CA LEU A 167 -13.44 -17.40 23.07
C LEU A 167 -11.91 -17.18 23.04
N GLU A 168 -11.15 -18.28 23.05
CA GLU A 168 -9.70 -18.27 23.00
C GLU A 168 -9.15 -17.67 21.69
N MET A 169 -9.83 -17.85 20.55
CA MET A 169 -9.34 -17.35 19.26
C MET A 169 -9.54 -15.84 19.10
N VAL A 170 -10.66 -15.31 19.63
CA VAL A 170 -10.96 -13.87 19.65
C VAL A 170 -10.09 -13.14 20.68
N PHE A 171 -9.88 -13.73 21.87
CA PHE A 171 -8.90 -13.22 22.82
C PHE A 171 -7.48 -13.30 22.25
N ARG A 172 -7.12 -14.34 21.49
CA ARG A 172 -5.81 -14.43 20.81
C ARG A 172 -5.61 -13.32 19.76
N TYR A 173 -6.66 -12.82 19.13
CA TYR A 173 -6.56 -11.65 18.24
C TYR A 173 -6.44 -10.32 19.01
N ALA A 174 -7.23 -10.16 20.07
CA ALA A 174 -7.21 -8.96 20.92
C ALA A 174 -5.99 -8.87 21.87
N SER A 175 -5.31 -9.99 22.15
CA SER A 175 -4.16 -10.07 23.07
C SER A 175 -2.80 -9.83 22.42
N GLU A 176 -2.75 -9.28 21.19
CA GLU A 176 -1.51 -9.14 20.42
C GLU A 176 -0.73 -10.47 20.27
N SER A 177 -1.43 -11.62 20.27
CA SER A 177 -0.76 -12.93 20.25
C SER A 177 -0.07 -13.17 18.90
N THR A 178 0.93 -14.04 18.91
CA THR A 178 1.78 -14.44 17.77
C THR A 178 0.98 -14.91 16.55
N SER A 179 -0.25 -15.40 16.72
CA SER A 179 -1.10 -15.82 15.59
C SER A 179 -1.56 -14.65 14.70
N THR A 180 -1.74 -13.45 15.27
CA THR A 180 -2.13 -12.25 14.50
C THR A 180 -1.03 -11.76 13.58
N LEU A 181 0.22 -12.00 13.97
CA LEU A 181 1.40 -11.59 13.22
C LEU A 181 1.60 -12.48 11.98
N LEU A 182 1.28 -13.78 12.09
CA LEU A 182 1.25 -14.70 10.95
C LEU A 182 0.22 -14.26 9.90
N VAL A 183 -0.97 -13.83 10.34
CA VAL A 183 -2.00 -13.29 9.44
C VAL A 183 -1.48 -12.07 8.69
N VAL A 184 -0.78 -11.15 9.36
CA VAL A 184 -0.15 -9.99 8.70
C VAL A 184 0.87 -10.44 7.66
N PHE A 185 1.81 -11.32 8.01
CA PHE A 185 2.80 -11.81 7.04
C PHE A 185 2.16 -12.51 5.84
N PHE A 186 1.11 -13.31 6.07
CA PHE A 186 0.41 -13.99 4.99
C PHE A 186 -0.26 -13.00 4.04
N ILE A 187 -0.89 -11.95 4.57
CA ILE A 187 -1.51 -10.89 3.76
C ILE A 187 -0.45 -10.11 2.99
N GLU A 188 0.65 -9.71 3.65
CA GLU A 188 1.76 -9.02 3.01
C GLU A 188 2.38 -9.87 1.89
N PHE A 189 2.58 -11.16 2.14
CA PHE A 189 3.07 -12.10 1.14
C PHE A 189 2.14 -12.17 -0.07
N LEU A 190 0.83 -12.30 0.14
CA LEU A 190 -0.13 -12.32 -0.97
C LEU A 190 -0.09 -11.01 -1.78
N ASN A 191 -0.01 -9.86 -1.11
CA ASN A 191 0.04 -8.57 -1.79
C ASN A 191 1.30 -8.44 -2.66
N ILE A 192 2.46 -8.76 -2.08
CA ILE A 192 3.74 -8.76 -2.80
C ILE A 192 3.72 -9.79 -3.93
N PHE A 193 3.18 -10.98 -3.71
CA PHE A 193 3.10 -12.04 -4.71
C PHE A 193 2.27 -11.62 -5.91
N PHE A 194 1.07 -11.06 -5.70
CA PHE A 194 0.23 -10.59 -6.80
C PHE A 194 0.85 -9.40 -7.53
N ALA A 195 1.48 -8.46 -6.81
CA ALA A 195 2.21 -7.36 -7.42
C ALA A 195 3.38 -7.89 -8.29
N ALA A 196 4.20 -8.78 -7.75
CA ALA A 196 5.33 -9.38 -8.44
C ALA A 196 4.90 -10.23 -9.65
N ALA A 197 3.83 -11.02 -9.53
CA ALA A 197 3.28 -11.79 -10.62
C ALA A 197 2.77 -10.86 -11.74
N ASN A 198 2.06 -9.78 -11.37
CA ASN A 198 1.57 -8.79 -12.32
C ASN A 198 2.73 -8.09 -13.06
N SER A 199 3.71 -7.60 -12.31
CA SER A 199 4.93 -6.93 -12.82
C SER A 199 5.74 -7.86 -13.72
N THR A 200 6.02 -9.08 -13.27
CA THR A 200 6.82 -10.05 -14.02
C THR A 200 6.11 -10.46 -15.30
N GLY A 201 4.80 -10.70 -15.24
CA GLY A 201 4.06 -11.17 -16.41
C GLY A 201 4.01 -10.15 -17.54
N TRP A 202 3.90 -8.84 -17.23
CA TRP A 202 3.95 -7.82 -18.28
C TRP A 202 5.38 -7.55 -18.77
N MET A 203 6.36 -7.52 -17.85
CA MET A 203 7.77 -7.29 -18.20
C MET A 203 8.37 -8.39 -19.08
N LEU A 204 7.93 -9.64 -18.85
CA LEU A 204 8.31 -10.79 -19.67
C LEU A 204 7.35 -11.01 -20.86
N GLY A 205 6.43 -10.08 -21.11
CA GLY A 205 5.58 -10.08 -22.30
C GLY A 205 4.52 -11.20 -22.34
N TYR A 206 4.21 -11.84 -21.21
CA TYR A 206 3.11 -12.80 -21.11
C TYR A 206 1.75 -12.13 -21.35
N TRP A 207 1.61 -10.86 -20.95
CA TRP A 207 0.44 -10.04 -21.29
C TRP A 207 0.81 -8.58 -21.58
N ASP A 208 -0.07 -7.90 -22.31
CA ASP A 208 0.04 -6.48 -22.67
C ASP A 208 -0.03 -5.59 -21.42
N TYR A 209 0.64 -4.44 -21.47
CA TYR A 209 0.54 -3.36 -20.49
C TYR A 209 -0.92 -2.97 -20.18
N ARG A 210 -1.84 -3.05 -21.14
CA ARG A 210 -3.29 -2.80 -20.91
C ARG A 210 -3.88 -3.73 -19.85
N TYR A 211 -3.47 -4.99 -19.84
CA TYR A 211 -3.90 -5.95 -18.82
C TYR A 211 -3.27 -5.62 -17.46
N ASN A 212 -1.98 -5.28 -17.44
CA ASN A 212 -1.29 -4.83 -16.22
C ASN A 212 -2.01 -3.64 -15.58
N ALA A 213 -2.28 -2.57 -16.35
CA ALA A 213 -2.98 -1.38 -15.88
C ALA A 213 -4.42 -1.70 -15.41
N SER A 214 -5.13 -2.58 -16.13
CA SER A 214 -6.49 -2.98 -15.76
C SER A 214 -6.52 -3.74 -14.43
N ILE A 215 -5.56 -4.63 -14.18
CA ILE A 215 -5.43 -5.34 -12.90
C ILE A 215 -5.18 -4.34 -11.77
N MET A 216 -4.26 -3.38 -11.96
CA MET A 216 -3.94 -2.37 -10.95
C MET A 216 -5.14 -1.46 -10.61
N ILE A 217 -5.89 -1.02 -11.62
CA ILE A 217 -7.11 -0.23 -11.41
C ILE A 217 -8.17 -1.06 -10.69
N ALA A 218 -8.38 -2.31 -11.14
CA ALA A 218 -9.37 -3.20 -10.53
C ALA A 218 -9.04 -3.48 -9.05
N THR A 219 -7.77 -3.73 -8.70
CA THR A 219 -7.36 -3.94 -7.30
C THR A 219 -7.55 -2.69 -6.45
N ALA A 220 -7.19 -1.51 -6.97
CA ALA A 220 -7.33 -0.25 -6.23
C ALA A 220 -8.81 0.08 -5.96
N VAL A 221 -9.67 -0.01 -6.99
CA VAL A 221 -11.11 0.24 -6.88
C VAL A 221 -11.75 -0.79 -5.94
N THR A 222 -11.45 -2.07 -6.12
CA THR A 222 -12.00 -3.13 -5.27
C THR A 222 -11.62 -2.91 -3.81
N GLY A 223 -10.35 -2.65 -3.52
CA GLY A 223 -9.90 -2.40 -2.15
C GLY A 223 -10.55 -1.16 -1.51
N PHE A 224 -10.71 -0.06 -2.26
CA PHE A 224 -11.39 1.12 -1.75
C PHE A 224 -12.87 0.88 -1.43
N VAL A 225 -13.61 0.23 -2.34
CA VAL A 225 -15.03 -0.14 -2.12
C VAL A 225 -15.15 -0.97 -0.86
N LEU A 226 -14.28 -1.97 -0.73
CA LEU A 226 -14.25 -2.88 0.39
C LEU A 226 -13.94 -2.16 1.73
N LEU A 227 -12.95 -1.25 1.76
CA LEU A 227 -12.66 -0.40 2.93
C LEU A 227 -13.89 0.43 3.35
N MET A 228 -14.58 1.05 2.38
CA MET A 228 -15.77 1.87 2.63
C MET A 228 -16.97 1.03 3.09
N THR A 229 -17.13 -0.20 2.59
CA THR A 229 -18.14 -1.14 3.06
C THR A 229 -17.93 -1.47 4.54
N VAL A 230 -16.69 -1.77 4.94
CA VAL A 230 -16.36 -2.06 6.34
C VAL A 230 -16.58 -0.85 7.23
N TYR A 231 -16.14 0.34 6.80
CA TYR A 231 -16.39 1.58 7.53
C TYR A 231 -17.89 1.80 7.78
N THR A 232 -18.69 1.65 6.72
CA THR A 232 -20.15 1.83 6.77
C THR A 232 -20.80 0.79 7.69
N TYR A 233 -20.34 -0.47 7.64
CA TYR A 233 -20.80 -1.53 8.52
C TYR A 233 -20.51 -1.23 9.99
N ASN A 234 -19.26 -0.87 10.32
CA ASN A 234 -18.86 -0.54 11.69
C ASN A 234 -19.63 0.68 12.24
N ARG A 235 -19.88 1.70 11.42
CA ARG A 235 -20.74 2.82 11.81
C ARG A 235 -22.19 2.43 12.03
N ARG A 236 -22.75 1.54 11.20
CA ARG A 236 -24.12 1.02 11.39
C ARG A 236 -24.24 0.26 12.70
N GLN A 237 -23.28 -0.62 13.01
CA GLN A 237 -23.22 -1.33 14.28
C GLN A 237 -23.11 -0.38 15.47
N LEU A 238 -22.24 0.64 15.38
CA LEU A 238 -22.10 1.65 16.42
C LEU A 238 -23.41 2.42 16.67
N ARG A 239 -24.14 2.76 15.61
CA ARG A 239 -25.46 3.41 15.71
C ARG A 239 -26.49 2.48 16.34
N ALA A 240 -26.58 1.23 15.90
CA ALA A 240 -27.52 0.24 16.46
C ALA A 240 -27.35 0.07 17.97
N MET A 241 -26.10 -0.04 18.45
CA MET A 241 -25.81 -0.15 19.89
C MET A 241 -26.11 1.14 20.68
N SER A 242 -26.12 2.31 20.02
CA SER A 242 -26.52 3.56 20.68
C SER A 242 -28.04 3.69 20.85
N THR A 243 -28.82 3.00 20.01
CA THR A 243 -30.28 3.07 20.00
C THR A 243 -30.92 1.92 20.78
N SER A 244 -30.31 0.73 20.79
CA SER A 244 -30.82 -0.46 21.47
C SER A 244 -30.03 -0.81 22.74
N ARG A 245 -30.70 -0.81 23.90
CA ARG A 245 -30.09 -1.19 25.20
C ARG A 245 -29.76 -2.68 25.32
N SER A 246 -30.41 -3.56 24.55
CA SER A 246 -30.22 -5.02 24.66
C SER A 246 -28.94 -5.52 23.99
N GLU A 247 -28.37 -4.74 23.07
CA GLU A 247 -27.15 -5.11 22.32
C GLU A 247 -25.89 -4.42 22.87
N TYR A 248 -26.05 -3.54 23.86
CA TYR A 248 -24.96 -2.74 24.42
C TYR A 248 -24.04 -3.58 25.31
N SER A 249 -22.78 -3.69 24.90
CA SER A 249 -21.66 -4.15 25.72
C SER A 249 -20.57 -3.08 25.70
N ILE A 250 -20.02 -2.75 26.87
CA ILE A 250 -18.95 -1.75 27.01
C ILE A 250 -17.74 -2.16 26.17
N THR A 251 -17.32 -3.43 26.26
CA THR A 251 -16.18 -3.97 25.50
C THR A 251 -16.43 -3.93 23.99
N LYS A 252 -17.62 -4.36 23.54
CA LYS A 252 -17.98 -4.36 22.11
C LYS A 252 -18.04 -2.94 21.53
N THR A 253 -18.62 -2.01 22.29
CA THR A 253 -18.73 -0.60 21.87
C THR A 253 -17.35 0.05 21.80
N PHE A 254 -16.46 -0.26 22.74
CA PHE A 254 -15.08 0.20 22.74
C PHE A 254 -14.34 -0.25 21.48
N GLN A 255 -14.34 -1.55 21.20
CA GLN A 255 -13.67 -2.13 20.03
C GLN A 255 -14.20 -1.54 18.72
N ILE A 256 -15.52 -1.40 18.57
CA ILE A 256 -16.11 -0.84 17.34
C ILE A 256 -15.79 0.65 17.17
N ARG A 257 -15.72 1.43 18.26
CA ARG A 257 -15.29 2.84 18.21
C ARG A 257 -13.83 2.95 17.80
N GLU A 258 -12.97 2.15 18.39
CA GLU A 258 -11.54 2.10 18.03
C GLU A 258 -11.36 1.74 16.55
N ASN A 259 -12.04 0.69 16.07
CA ASN A 259 -12.03 0.29 14.66
C ASN A 259 -12.51 1.42 13.74
N CYS A 260 -13.60 2.12 14.09
CA CYS A 260 -14.07 3.27 13.31
C CYS A 260 -13.01 4.37 13.22
N ARG A 261 -12.32 4.66 14.32
CA ARG A 261 -11.27 5.69 14.35
C ARG A 261 -10.04 5.30 13.55
N ILE A 262 -9.61 4.04 13.64
CA ILE A 262 -8.51 3.51 12.82
C ILE A 262 -8.89 3.62 11.34
N ILE A 263 -10.09 3.21 10.96
CA ILE A 263 -10.55 3.29 9.56
C ILE A 263 -10.66 4.75 9.08
N GLU A 264 -11.11 5.68 9.92
CA GLU A 264 -11.07 7.12 9.58
C GLU A 264 -9.65 7.63 9.33
N CYS A 265 -8.69 7.16 10.14
CA CYS A 265 -7.26 7.41 9.98
C CYS A 265 -6.77 6.87 8.62
N LEU A 266 -7.07 5.60 8.32
CA LEU A 266 -6.75 4.94 7.06
C LEU A 266 -7.34 5.69 5.86
N ILE A 267 -8.63 6.02 5.89
CA ILE A 267 -9.28 6.77 4.80
C ILE A 267 -8.57 8.12 4.56
N SER A 268 -8.13 8.80 5.61
CA SER A 268 -7.42 10.08 5.48
C SER A 268 -6.04 9.97 4.84
N LEU A 269 -5.43 8.80 4.90
CA LEU A 269 -4.17 8.47 4.22
C LEU A 269 -4.43 7.96 2.79
N VAL A 270 -5.32 6.99 2.70
CA VAL A 270 -5.56 6.16 1.54
C VAL A 270 -6.29 6.96 0.45
N ALA A 271 -7.40 7.63 0.75
CA ALA A 271 -8.16 8.39 -0.25
C ALA A 271 -7.33 9.43 -1.05
N PRO A 272 -6.53 10.32 -0.41
CA PRO A 272 -5.68 11.25 -1.15
C PRO A 272 -4.53 10.55 -1.89
N ALA A 273 -3.99 9.46 -1.35
CA ALA A 273 -3.00 8.66 -2.09
C ALA A 273 -3.62 8.05 -3.37
N GLY A 274 -4.81 7.47 -3.29
CA GLY A 274 -5.47 6.88 -4.47
C GLY A 274 -5.82 7.90 -5.53
N SER A 275 -6.33 9.07 -5.15
CA SER A 275 -6.60 10.13 -6.12
C SER A 275 -5.31 10.57 -6.83
N ALA A 276 -4.18 10.64 -6.12
CA ALA A 276 -2.90 10.93 -6.74
C ALA A 276 -2.46 9.84 -7.73
N THR A 277 -2.71 8.54 -7.47
CA THR A 277 -2.32 7.45 -8.40
C THR A 277 -2.94 7.56 -9.80
N VAL A 278 -4.10 8.23 -9.92
CA VAL A 278 -4.74 8.50 -11.22
C VAL A 278 -3.81 9.31 -12.13
N ILE A 279 -3.01 10.22 -11.58
CA ILE A 279 -2.05 11.02 -12.33
C ILE A 279 -0.97 10.10 -12.93
N GLY A 280 -0.38 9.22 -12.13
CA GLY A 280 0.61 8.26 -12.59
C GLY A 280 0.07 7.32 -13.67
N ILE A 281 -1.12 6.75 -13.45
CA ILE A 281 -1.79 5.89 -14.44
C ILE A 281 -2.04 6.66 -15.74
N THR A 282 -2.46 7.92 -15.67
CA THR A 282 -2.71 8.75 -16.85
C THR A 282 -1.43 8.99 -17.66
N LEU A 283 -0.31 9.30 -17.00
CA LEU A 283 0.99 9.51 -17.65
C LEU A 283 1.47 8.23 -18.35
N ALA A 284 1.38 7.09 -17.66
CA ALA A 284 1.79 5.81 -18.22
C ALA A 284 0.86 5.34 -19.36
N CYS A 285 -0.45 5.55 -19.24
CA CYS A 285 -1.40 5.30 -20.33
C CYS A 285 -1.14 6.22 -21.53
N TYR A 286 -0.81 7.49 -21.32
CA TYR A 286 -0.46 8.40 -22.41
C TYR A 286 0.78 7.92 -23.16
N PHE A 287 1.82 7.48 -22.44
CA PHE A 287 3.01 6.90 -23.06
C PHE A 287 2.70 5.71 -23.98
N VAL A 288 1.79 4.82 -23.56
CA VAL A 288 1.45 3.60 -24.31
C VAL A 288 0.44 3.85 -25.44
N LEU A 289 -0.54 4.73 -25.23
CA LEU A 289 -1.69 4.90 -26.14
C LEU A 289 -1.54 6.06 -27.13
N ALA A 290 -0.67 7.04 -26.87
CA ALA A 290 -0.49 8.16 -27.77
C ALA A 290 0.10 7.72 -29.14
N PRO A 291 -0.23 8.43 -30.24
CA PRO A 291 0.27 8.12 -31.57
C PRO A 291 1.80 8.03 -31.62
N ALA A 292 2.33 7.13 -32.45
CA ALA A 292 3.77 6.93 -32.59
C ALA A 292 4.51 8.21 -33.06
N GLU A 293 3.82 9.05 -33.82
CA GLU A 293 4.31 10.35 -34.32
C GLU A 293 4.62 11.34 -33.19
N TRP A 294 4.00 11.18 -32.01
CA TRP A 294 4.15 12.08 -30.86
C TRP A 294 5.28 11.62 -29.95
N GLU A 295 6.41 11.29 -30.54
CA GLU A 295 7.51 10.60 -29.88
C GLU A 295 8.06 11.40 -28.69
N LEU A 296 8.31 12.69 -28.86
CA LEU A 296 8.82 13.56 -27.79
C LEU A 296 7.86 13.61 -26.59
N THR A 297 6.57 13.83 -26.82
CA THR A 297 5.61 13.97 -25.71
C THR A 297 5.38 12.65 -24.98
N ARG A 298 5.47 11.51 -25.69
CA ARG A 298 5.47 10.17 -25.08
C ARG A 298 6.66 10.02 -24.14
N TYR A 299 7.87 10.32 -24.59
CA TYR A 299 9.05 10.20 -23.72
C TYR A 299 9.06 11.20 -22.55
N VAL A 300 8.53 12.41 -22.75
CA VAL A 300 8.31 13.33 -21.64
C VAL A 300 7.31 12.76 -20.64
N ALA A 301 6.22 12.11 -21.10
CA ALA A 301 5.22 11.53 -20.20
C ALA A 301 5.78 10.39 -19.35
N ILE A 302 6.60 9.49 -19.90
CA ILE A 302 7.23 8.42 -19.10
C ILE A 302 8.27 8.99 -18.12
N GLY A 303 9.05 10.00 -18.51
CA GLY A 303 9.96 10.68 -17.58
C GLY A 303 9.23 11.39 -16.44
N LEU A 304 8.09 12.03 -16.74
CA LEU A 304 7.22 12.62 -15.71
C LEU A 304 6.54 11.57 -14.83
N PHE A 305 6.27 10.36 -15.37
CA PHE A 305 5.76 9.24 -14.58
C PHE A 305 6.80 8.80 -13.53
N ASP A 306 8.07 8.66 -13.90
CA ASP A 306 9.13 8.30 -12.95
C ASP A 306 9.31 9.37 -11.85
N VAL A 307 9.27 10.66 -12.22
CA VAL A 307 9.23 11.77 -11.25
C VAL A 307 8.00 11.69 -10.35
N PHE A 308 6.84 11.37 -10.92
CA PHE A 308 5.60 11.20 -10.16
C PHE A 308 5.72 10.05 -9.14
N VAL A 309 6.32 8.91 -9.50
CA VAL A 309 6.52 7.78 -8.57
C VAL A 309 7.38 8.20 -7.39
N ALA A 310 8.48 8.92 -7.63
CA ALA A 310 9.34 9.45 -6.56
C ALA A 310 8.59 10.47 -5.68
N LEU A 311 7.84 11.39 -6.29
CA LEU A 311 7.03 12.38 -5.57
C LEU A 311 5.91 11.72 -4.75
N PHE A 312 5.28 10.69 -5.31
CA PHE A 312 4.21 9.94 -4.69
C PHE A 312 4.68 9.25 -3.41
N CYS A 313 5.89 8.68 -3.41
CA CYS A 313 6.51 8.09 -2.22
C CYS A 313 6.63 9.12 -1.09
N LEU A 314 7.15 10.32 -1.38
CA LEU A 314 7.26 11.41 -0.41
C LEU A 314 5.89 11.93 0.05
N PHE A 315 4.95 12.07 -0.87
CA PHE A 315 3.57 12.46 -0.57
C PHE A 315 2.90 11.45 0.37
N PHE A 316 3.11 10.15 0.13
CA PHE A 316 2.62 9.10 0.99
C PHE A 316 3.18 9.21 2.40
N PHE A 317 4.50 9.41 2.58
CA PHE A 317 5.08 9.60 3.92
C PHE A 317 4.57 10.87 4.60
N TYR A 318 4.41 11.94 3.84
CA TYR A 318 3.82 13.16 4.33
C TYR A 318 2.42 12.89 4.90
N LEU A 319 1.57 12.19 4.15
CA LEU A 319 0.23 11.80 4.61
C LEU A 319 0.30 10.90 5.84
N ALA A 320 1.17 9.88 5.84
CA ALA A 320 1.33 8.95 6.96
C ALA A 320 1.71 9.67 8.26
N LEU A 321 2.63 10.64 8.20
CA LEU A 321 3.02 11.45 9.35
C LEU A 321 1.92 12.41 9.83
N HIS A 322 1.05 12.87 8.94
CA HIS A 322 -0.04 13.81 9.24
C HIS A 322 -1.37 13.13 9.58
N MET A 323 -1.41 11.80 9.51
CA MET A 323 -2.58 10.99 9.81
C MET A 323 -3.02 11.14 11.29
N ASP A 324 -2.05 11.23 12.21
CA ASP A 324 -2.26 11.52 13.63
C ASP A 324 -1.11 12.34 14.21
N SER A 325 -1.40 13.25 15.15
CA SER A 325 -0.39 14.13 15.74
C SER A 325 0.64 13.40 16.61
N GLU A 326 0.33 12.19 17.08
CA GLU A 326 1.31 11.35 17.77
C GLU A 326 2.44 10.91 16.85
N LEU A 327 2.13 10.56 15.59
CA LEU A 327 3.15 10.15 14.61
C LEU A 327 4.09 11.30 14.32
N GLN A 328 3.52 12.48 14.08
CA GLN A 328 4.27 13.71 13.89
C GLN A 328 5.15 14.02 15.12
N ARG A 329 4.65 13.78 16.34
CA ARG A 329 5.41 13.96 17.58
C ARG A 329 6.58 12.99 17.68
N GLN A 330 6.37 11.71 17.41
CA GLN A 330 7.43 10.70 17.44
C GLN A 330 8.54 11.03 16.42
N PHE A 331 8.16 11.37 15.18
CA PHE A 331 9.10 11.76 14.14
C PHE A 331 9.96 12.97 14.53
N ASN A 332 9.33 14.02 15.06
CA ASN A 332 10.02 15.25 15.48
C ASN A 332 10.89 15.09 16.73
N ASN A 333 10.61 14.08 17.56
CA ASN A 333 11.37 13.80 18.78
C ASN A 333 12.60 12.90 18.53
N MET A 334 12.77 12.39 17.31
CA MET A 334 13.97 11.65 16.95
C MET A 334 15.22 12.49 17.10
N ARG A 335 16.29 11.91 17.67
CA ARG A 335 17.53 12.63 17.98
C ARG A 335 18.10 13.35 16.76
N VAL A 336 18.14 12.69 15.61
CA VAL A 336 18.68 13.23 14.35
C VAL A 336 17.80 14.38 13.84
N ILE A 337 16.48 14.19 13.77
CA ILE A 337 15.54 15.21 13.31
C ILE A 337 15.53 16.42 14.24
N ALA A 338 15.53 16.20 15.55
CA ALA A 338 15.58 17.26 16.55
C ALA A 338 16.92 18.02 16.52
N ALA A 339 18.04 17.35 16.22
CA ALA A 339 19.33 18.02 16.02
C ALA A 339 19.34 18.86 14.73
N LEU A 340 18.83 18.31 13.63
CA LEU A 340 18.71 19.03 12.35
C LEU A 340 17.83 20.27 12.50
N ARG A 341 16.67 20.14 13.15
CA ARG A 341 15.75 21.25 13.39
C ARG A 341 16.37 22.36 14.23
N ARG A 342 17.13 22.01 15.26
CA ARG A 342 17.89 22.96 16.09
C ARG A 342 18.95 23.69 15.27
N LYS A 343 19.70 22.98 14.42
CA LYS A 343 20.70 23.59 13.52
C LYS A 343 20.07 24.55 12.52
N LEU A 344 18.86 24.24 12.03
CA LEU A 344 18.12 25.09 11.08
C LEU A 344 17.35 26.24 11.76
N GLY A 345 17.43 26.40 13.09
CA GLY A 345 16.71 27.46 13.81
C GLY A 345 15.18 27.32 13.78
N LEU A 346 14.67 26.14 13.46
CA LEU A 346 13.24 25.88 13.31
C LEU A 346 12.57 25.69 14.68
N LYS A 347 11.48 26.41 14.91
CA LYS A 347 10.69 26.31 16.16
C LYS A 347 10.10 24.90 16.32
N PRO A 348 9.95 24.41 17.57
CA PRO A 348 9.23 23.16 17.80
C PRO A 348 7.78 23.28 17.33
N PRO A 349 7.25 22.26 16.62
CA PRO A 349 5.88 22.28 16.13
C PRO A 349 4.92 22.14 17.31
N ILE A 350 3.79 22.85 17.20
CA ILE A 350 2.68 22.75 18.15
C ILE A 350 1.79 21.61 17.68
N TYR A 351 1.71 20.54 18.46
CA TYR A 351 0.90 19.37 18.12
C TYR A 351 -0.56 19.56 18.54
N ARG A 352 -1.49 19.18 17.66
CA ARG A 352 -2.91 19.01 18.03
C ARG A 352 -3.07 17.80 18.96
N LYS A 353 -4.18 17.73 19.69
CA LYS A 353 -4.52 16.51 20.44
C LYS A 353 -4.67 15.33 19.47
N SER A 354 -4.01 14.21 19.78
CA SER A 354 -4.07 12.98 18.98
C SER A 354 -5.49 12.43 18.98
N LYS A 355 -6.03 12.15 17.80
CA LYS A 355 -7.39 11.59 17.67
C LYS A 355 -7.43 10.18 18.23
N LEU A 356 -6.36 9.41 17.98
CA LEU A 356 -6.22 8.04 18.47
C LEU A 356 -6.05 7.99 19.99
N LYS A 357 -5.19 8.86 20.56
CA LYS A 357 -5.03 8.93 22.03
C LYS A 357 -6.29 9.42 22.74
N THR A 358 -7.02 10.35 22.11
CA THR A 358 -8.28 10.85 22.65
C THR A 358 -9.37 9.78 22.59
N ALA A 359 -9.37 8.89 21.59
CA ALA A 359 -10.30 7.75 21.52
C ALA A 359 -10.11 6.75 22.68
N HIS A 360 -8.89 6.55 23.18
CA HIS A 360 -8.64 5.77 24.40
C HIS A 360 -9.07 6.50 25.68
N ASN A 361 -9.06 7.84 25.69
CA ASN A 361 -9.34 8.67 26.87
C ASN A 361 -10.79 9.20 26.97
N GLU A 362 -11.54 9.30 25.86
CA GLU A 362 -12.98 9.62 25.79
C GLU A 362 -13.84 8.44 26.27
N GLN A 363 -13.41 7.86 27.39
CA GLN A 363 -14.20 6.92 28.16
C GLN A 363 -15.43 7.67 28.69
N PRO A 364 -16.63 7.07 28.72
CA PRO A 364 -17.62 7.49 29.69
C PRO A 364 -16.93 7.40 31.05
N GLY A 365 -16.83 8.52 31.78
CA GLY A 365 -16.18 8.55 33.09
C GLY A 365 -16.65 7.39 33.95
N SER A 366 -15.82 6.91 34.88
CA SER A 366 -16.11 5.72 35.67
C SER A 366 -17.52 5.74 36.26
N GLU A 367 -18.04 6.92 36.64
CA GLU A 367 -19.44 7.13 37.00
C GLU A 367 -20.43 6.75 35.91
N ALA A 368 -20.31 7.22 34.67
CA ALA A 368 -21.24 6.91 33.58
C ALA A 368 -21.21 5.43 33.18
N THR A 369 -20.03 4.80 33.22
CA THR A 369 -19.88 3.35 32.99
C THR A 369 -20.45 2.52 34.15
N THR A 370 -20.20 2.95 35.38
CA THR A 370 -20.72 2.31 36.61
C THR A 370 -22.23 2.47 36.71
N LEU A 371 -22.77 3.65 36.40
CA LEU A 371 -24.20 3.94 36.37
C LEU A 371 -24.89 3.12 35.27
N SER A 372 -24.29 3.00 34.09
CA SER A 372 -24.80 2.12 33.03
C SER A 372 -24.82 0.66 33.46
N TYR A 373 -23.75 0.17 34.12
CA TYR A 373 -23.67 -1.19 34.64
C TYR A 373 -24.71 -1.46 35.73
N PHE A 374 -24.83 -0.58 36.73
CA PHE A 374 -25.83 -0.73 37.79
C PHE A 374 -27.26 -0.57 37.28
N ASN A 375 -27.52 0.30 36.30
CA ASN A 375 -28.83 0.39 35.67
C ASN A 375 -29.19 -0.90 34.90
N GLN A 376 -28.21 -1.56 34.28
CA GLN A 376 -28.41 -2.87 33.66
C GLN A 376 -28.65 -3.97 34.70
N LEU A 377 -27.89 -3.97 35.80
CA LEU A 377 -28.07 -4.89 36.91
C LEU A 377 -29.49 -4.74 37.50
N ASN A 378 -29.91 -3.52 37.82
CA ASN A 378 -31.21 -3.24 38.39
C ASN A 378 -32.36 -3.62 37.44
N ALA A 379 -32.21 -3.36 36.14
CA ALA A 379 -33.20 -3.75 35.13
C ALA A 379 -33.30 -5.28 34.94
N SER A 380 -32.22 -6.02 35.19
CA SER A 380 -32.21 -7.49 35.13
C SER A 380 -32.79 -8.16 36.38
N TRP A 381 -32.78 -7.47 37.52
CA TRP A 381 -33.37 -7.95 38.78
C TRP A 381 -34.86 -7.58 38.93
N MET A 382 -35.37 -6.65 38.11
CA MET A 382 -36.78 -6.27 38.06
C MET A 382 -37.59 -7.00 36.97
N ARG A 383 -37.00 -8.00 36.30
CA ARG A 383 -37.73 -9.05 35.56
C ARG A 383 -37.73 -10.31 36.39
#